data_AF-A0A2A2E644-F1
#
_entry.id   AF-A0A2A2E644-F1
#
_cell.length_a   1.000
_cell.length_b   1.000
_cell.length_c   1.000
_cell.angle_alpha   90.00
_cell.angle_beta   90.00
_cell.angle_gamma   90.00
#
_symmetry.space_group_name_H-M   'P 1'
#
loop_
_entity.id
_entity.type
_entity.pdbx_description
1 polymer ?
#
loop_
_entity_poly.entity_id
_entity_poly.type
_entity_poly.pdbx_seq_one_letter_code
_entity_poly.pdbx_strand_id
1 'polypeptide(L)'
;MKGFLPTLLAAAVLASAAGGYWFGQQQAHPQSVQAAATPVAERPVLYWYDPMYPDQRFDQPGKSPFMDMDLIPKYADQGDAGSGLSIPAQTVQNLGMRTAPVVRGALPASLDAVGSLAYNQREIANLQARAAGFVERVYGRAPGDVLPAGAPLVDLLIPEWSAAQLEFIAVLADGDPRLIAAGRERLRLLGMPPALIEQVARERRARPVQTLRAPIAGELLELPVRAGMTVSAGQDLARINGLSTVWLDLAIPEAQAALARPGAEVRAQLSAYPGEDIQGKVIALLPSTDPQTRTLTLRSELPNPDGRLKPGMFARARLTDAPNQSALLIPSEALIRTGKRSLVMLADGDGRFQPQEIRTGRESASQVEVLSGLEEGQQVVVSGQFLLDSEASLRAVLTRAVPAEEPLHRSEGIIRKLEDGYVTLEHGPFPSLEMPGMTMEFPLASAQVAAGLKEGDKVRIAARQTDDGLVIELLEKQGDAP
;
A
#
# COMPACT_ATOMS: atom_id res chain seq x y z
N MET A 1 -35.45 -61.45 27.72
CA MET A 1 -35.89 -60.29 26.90
C MET A 1 -34.70 -59.43 26.50
N LYS A 2 -33.90 -59.84 25.51
CA LYS A 2 -32.87 -59.01 24.84
C LYS A 2 -32.69 -59.59 23.44
N GLY A 3 -33.21 -58.93 22.41
CA GLY A 3 -33.13 -59.45 21.03
C GLY A 3 -33.89 -58.68 19.96
N PHE A 4 -34.77 -57.73 20.32
CA PHE A 4 -35.63 -57.04 19.34
C PHE A 4 -35.19 -55.61 18.95
N LEU A 5 -34.14 -55.06 19.57
CA LEU A 5 -33.67 -53.71 19.27
C LEU A 5 -32.78 -53.56 18.01
N PRO A 6 -31.85 -54.49 17.68
CA PRO A 6 -30.95 -54.27 16.54
C PRO A 6 -31.61 -54.54 15.19
N THR A 7 -32.66 -55.37 15.15
CA THR A 7 -33.42 -55.67 13.91
C THR A 7 -34.34 -54.53 13.48
N LEU A 8 -34.90 -53.78 14.43
CA LEU A 8 -35.71 -52.58 14.14
C LEU A 8 -34.87 -51.42 13.58
N LEU A 9 -33.63 -51.26 14.05
CA LEU A 9 -32.74 -50.21 13.54
C LEU A 9 -32.23 -50.51 12.12
N ALA A 10 -31.93 -51.77 11.81
CA ALA A 10 -31.50 -52.17 10.48
C ALA A 10 -32.64 -52.03 9.44
N ALA A 11 -33.88 -52.34 9.83
CA ALA A 11 -35.04 -52.15 8.97
C ALA A 11 -35.33 -50.66 8.69
N ALA A 12 -35.12 -49.78 9.68
CA ALA A 12 -35.31 -48.34 9.51
C ALA A 12 -34.29 -47.70 8.55
N VAL A 13 -33.04 -48.17 8.56
CA VAL A 13 -31.98 -47.68 7.64
C VAL A 13 -32.20 -48.18 6.21
N LEU A 14 -32.71 -49.41 6.03
CA LEU A 14 -33.06 -49.91 4.70
C LEU A 14 -34.31 -49.22 4.13
N ALA A 15 -35.30 -48.91 4.99
CA ALA A 15 -36.49 -48.18 4.57
C ALA A 15 -36.17 -46.72 4.18
N SER A 16 -35.24 -46.06 4.87
CA SER A 16 -34.82 -44.69 4.52
C SER A 16 -33.94 -44.63 3.27
N ALA A 17 -33.08 -45.62 3.05
CA ALA A 17 -32.30 -45.73 1.82
C ALA A 17 -33.19 -46.04 0.59
N ALA A 18 -34.17 -46.94 0.74
CA ALA A 18 -35.15 -47.23 -0.32
C ALA A 18 -36.09 -46.04 -0.60
N GLY A 19 -36.51 -45.33 0.46
CA GLY A 19 -37.31 -44.10 0.33
C GLY A 19 -36.55 -42.97 -0.37
N GLY A 20 -35.26 -42.78 -0.05
CA GLY A 20 -34.41 -41.78 -0.71
C GLY A 20 -34.15 -42.08 -2.19
N TYR A 21 -33.98 -43.35 -2.55
CA TYR A 21 -33.80 -43.76 -3.95
C TYR A 21 -35.08 -43.61 -4.77
N TRP A 22 -36.24 -43.92 -4.19
CA TRP A 22 -37.54 -43.79 -4.86
C TRP A 22 -37.96 -42.32 -5.03
N PHE A 23 -37.69 -41.47 -4.03
CA PHE A 23 -37.94 -40.02 -4.13
C PHE A 23 -36.98 -39.34 -5.12
N GLY A 24 -35.73 -39.81 -5.19
CA GLY A 24 -34.76 -39.35 -6.18
C GLY A 24 -35.11 -39.74 -7.63
N GLN A 25 -35.78 -40.89 -7.84
CA GLN A 25 -36.27 -41.28 -9.17
C GLN A 25 -37.60 -40.61 -9.54
N GLN A 26 -38.44 -40.20 -8.58
CA GLN A 26 -39.68 -39.46 -8.87
C GLN A 26 -39.47 -37.97 -9.21
N GLN A 27 -38.32 -37.38 -8.83
CA GLN A 27 -37.93 -36.04 -9.29
C GLN A 27 -37.20 -36.01 -10.65
N ALA A 28 -36.94 -37.18 -11.25
CA ALA A 28 -36.41 -37.31 -12.60
C ALA A 28 -37.52 -37.64 -13.60
N HIS A 29 -38.51 -36.75 -13.73
CA HIS A 29 -39.26 -36.66 -14.97
C HIS A 29 -38.48 -35.73 -15.91
N PRO A 30 -37.99 -36.22 -17.06
CA PRO A 30 -37.55 -35.33 -18.12
C PRO A 30 -38.80 -34.59 -18.58
N GLN A 31 -38.95 -33.33 -18.16
CA GLN A 31 -39.77 -32.41 -18.91
C GLN A 31 -39.09 -32.29 -20.27
N SER A 32 -39.62 -33.05 -21.24
CA SER A 32 -39.50 -32.71 -22.64
C SER A 32 -40.03 -31.29 -22.77
N VAL A 33 -39.11 -30.32 -22.78
CA VAL A 33 -39.41 -28.99 -23.28
C VAL A 33 -39.69 -29.20 -24.75
N GLN A 34 -40.97 -29.40 -25.07
CA GLN A 34 -41.49 -29.02 -26.38
C GLN A 34 -41.07 -27.56 -26.55
N ALA A 35 -40.14 -27.35 -27.49
CA ALA A 35 -39.90 -26.05 -28.05
C ALA A 35 -41.23 -25.58 -28.62
N ALA A 36 -41.99 -24.83 -27.82
CA ALA A 36 -42.90 -23.85 -28.34
C ALA A 36 -42.01 -22.94 -29.19
N ALA A 37 -42.10 -23.11 -30.51
CA ALA A 37 -41.63 -22.14 -31.47
C ALA A 37 -42.38 -20.84 -31.18
N THR A 38 -41.80 -20.01 -30.32
CA THR A 38 -42.06 -18.57 -30.33
C THR A 38 -41.84 -18.14 -31.78
N PRO A 39 -42.77 -17.39 -32.40
CA PRO A 39 -42.55 -16.91 -33.74
C PRO A 39 -41.22 -16.18 -33.74
N VAL A 40 -40.33 -16.54 -34.66
CA VAL A 40 -39.15 -15.75 -34.97
C VAL A 40 -39.70 -14.37 -35.31
N ALA A 41 -39.61 -13.44 -34.35
CA ALA A 41 -39.72 -12.03 -34.66
C ALA A 41 -38.69 -11.80 -35.77
N GLU A 42 -39.19 -11.52 -36.97
CA GLU A 42 -38.41 -11.35 -38.18
C GLU A 42 -37.30 -10.34 -37.88
N ARG A 43 -36.08 -10.88 -37.69
CA ARG A 43 -34.89 -10.05 -37.58
C ARG A 43 -34.73 -9.38 -38.93
N PRO A 44 -34.67 -8.04 -39.02
CA PRO A 44 -34.48 -7.38 -40.30
C PRO A 44 -33.14 -7.84 -40.88
N VAL A 45 -33.22 -8.57 -41.99
CA VAL A 45 -32.04 -8.95 -42.78
C VAL A 45 -31.54 -7.67 -43.43
N LEU A 46 -30.28 -7.29 -43.17
CA LEU A 46 -29.69 -6.07 -43.72
C LEU A 46 -29.39 -6.24 -45.21
N TYR A 47 -28.84 -7.39 -45.58
CA TYR A 47 -28.61 -7.82 -46.96
C TYR A 47 -28.24 -9.32 -46.98
N TRP A 48 -28.42 -9.92 -48.14
CA TRP A 48 -28.00 -11.28 -48.49
C TRP A 48 -26.67 -11.20 -49.24
N TYR A 49 -25.76 -12.15 -49.01
CA TYR A 49 -24.47 -12.16 -49.70
C TYR A 49 -24.02 -13.58 -50.06
N ASP A 50 -23.15 -13.66 -51.08
CA ASP A 50 -22.47 -14.90 -51.48
C ASP A 50 -21.17 -15.04 -50.67
N PRO A 51 -20.94 -16.15 -49.94
CA PRO A 51 -19.72 -16.37 -49.17
C PRO A 51 -18.41 -16.26 -49.96
N MET A 52 -18.45 -16.42 -51.29
CA MET A 52 -17.27 -16.36 -52.16
C MET A 52 -17.02 -14.97 -52.78
N TYR A 53 -18.03 -14.11 -52.80
CA TYR A 53 -17.93 -12.71 -53.23
C TYR A 53 -18.61 -11.78 -52.21
N PRO A 54 -18.00 -11.59 -51.02
CA PRO A 54 -18.62 -10.88 -49.90
C PRO A 54 -18.84 -9.37 -50.13
N ASP A 55 -18.28 -8.79 -51.18
CA ASP A 55 -18.41 -7.36 -51.52
C ASP A 55 -19.77 -7.02 -52.17
N GLN A 56 -20.47 -8.00 -52.77
CA GLN A 56 -21.79 -7.79 -53.36
C GLN A 56 -22.91 -8.08 -52.37
N ARG A 57 -23.87 -7.14 -52.32
CA ARG A 57 -25.02 -7.16 -51.40
C ARG A 57 -26.29 -7.31 -52.21
N PHE A 58 -27.17 -8.21 -51.79
CA PHE A 58 -28.45 -8.49 -52.41
C PHE A 58 -29.59 -8.20 -51.43
N ASP A 59 -30.67 -7.56 -51.90
CA ASP A 59 -31.76 -7.13 -51.03
C ASP A 59 -32.84 -8.21 -50.81
N GLN A 60 -32.77 -9.32 -51.56
CA GLN A 60 -33.77 -10.40 -51.53
C GLN A 60 -33.12 -11.78 -51.38
N PRO A 61 -33.78 -12.73 -50.69
CA PRO A 61 -33.38 -14.13 -50.71
C PRO A 61 -33.46 -14.68 -52.13
N GLY A 62 -32.44 -15.39 -52.55
CA GLY A 62 -32.39 -15.98 -53.88
C GLY A 62 -31.12 -16.77 -54.12
N LYS A 63 -31.01 -17.32 -55.33
CA LYS A 63 -29.78 -17.97 -55.78
C LYS A 63 -28.80 -16.94 -56.31
N SER A 64 -27.52 -17.09 -55.94
CA SER A 64 -26.43 -16.26 -56.43
C SER A 64 -26.37 -16.29 -57.97
N PRO A 65 -26.33 -15.12 -58.64
CA PRO A 65 -26.20 -15.04 -60.10
C PRO A 65 -24.92 -15.67 -60.65
N PHE A 66 -23.94 -15.92 -59.78
CA PHE A 66 -22.61 -16.40 -60.17
C PHE A 66 -22.48 -17.92 -60.04
N MET A 67 -23.20 -18.57 -59.12
CA MET A 67 -23.01 -20.00 -58.85
C MET A 67 -24.25 -20.81 -58.44
N ASP A 68 -25.48 -20.32 -58.65
CA ASP A 68 -26.71 -21.14 -58.50
C ASP A 68 -26.88 -21.77 -57.08
N MET A 69 -26.20 -21.17 -56.09
CA MET A 69 -26.24 -21.50 -54.66
C MET A 69 -27.07 -20.49 -53.88
N ASP A 70 -27.69 -20.91 -52.79
CA ASP A 70 -28.57 -20.06 -51.97
C ASP A 70 -27.76 -18.98 -51.23
N LEU A 71 -28.18 -17.72 -51.37
CA LEU A 71 -27.60 -16.59 -50.64
C LEU A 71 -27.86 -16.74 -49.13
N ILE A 72 -26.93 -16.26 -48.30
CA ILE A 72 -27.03 -16.34 -46.84
C ILE A 72 -27.44 -14.98 -46.26
N PRO A 73 -28.41 -14.90 -45.32
CA PRO A 73 -28.86 -13.65 -44.76
C PRO A 73 -27.85 -13.13 -43.72
N LYS A 74 -27.43 -11.87 -43.85
CA LYS A 74 -26.70 -11.16 -42.80
C LYS A 74 -27.67 -10.35 -41.97
N TYR A 75 -27.78 -10.71 -40.69
CA TYR A 75 -28.61 -9.99 -39.73
C TYR A 75 -27.89 -8.73 -39.25
N ALA A 76 -28.67 -7.73 -38.84
CA ALA A 76 -28.15 -6.61 -38.05
C ALA A 76 -27.61 -7.13 -36.72
N ASP A 77 -26.29 -7.33 -36.66
CA ASP A 77 -25.60 -7.21 -35.38
C ASP A 77 -25.83 -5.78 -34.89
N GLN A 78 -26.25 -5.64 -33.64
CA GLN A 78 -26.33 -4.33 -33.00
C GLN A 78 -24.94 -3.70 -33.02
N GLY A 79 -24.72 -2.84 -34.02
CA GLY A 79 -23.61 -1.93 -34.08
C GLY A 79 -23.71 -0.94 -32.92
N ASP A 80 -22.96 -1.27 -31.88
CA ASP A 80 -21.88 -0.44 -31.36
C ASP A 80 -22.21 1.03 -31.02
N ALA A 81 -22.42 1.26 -29.73
CA ALA A 81 -22.14 2.53 -29.06
C ALA A 81 -21.70 2.27 -27.60
N GLY A 82 -20.98 1.17 -27.36
CA GLY A 82 -20.49 0.81 -26.04
C GLY A 82 -19.06 0.34 -26.16
N SER A 83 -18.15 0.98 -25.42
CA SER A 83 -16.71 0.73 -25.35
C SER A 83 -16.28 -0.67 -24.84
N GLY A 84 -17.11 -1.70 -25.02
CA GLY A 84 -16.97 -3.02 -24.43
C GLY A 84 -16.77 -4.15 -25.43
N LEU A 85 -15.89 -5.09 -25.07
CA LEU A 85 -15.63 -6.33 -25.78
C LEU A 85 -16.69 -7.38 -25.41
N SER A 86 -17.45 -7.87 -26.39
CA SER A 86 -18.38 -8.99 -26.21
C SER A 86 -17.72 -10.32 -26.58
N ILE A 87 -17.68 -11.25 -25.64
CA ILE A 87 -17.13 -12.60 -25.82
C ILE A 87 -18.23 -13.64 -25.56
N PRO A 88 -18.38 -14.67 -26.42
CA PRO A 88 -19.32 -15.75 -26.20
C PRO A 88 -19.10 -16.44 -24.84
N ALA A 89 -20.18 -16.68 -24.10
CA ALA A 89 -20.14 -17.29 -22.77
C ALA A 89 -19.40 -18.66 -22.74
N GLN A 90 -19.49 -19.42 -23.84
CA GLN A 90 -18.79 -20.70 -23.96
C GLN A 90 -17.26 -20.53 -24.00
N THR A 91 -16.76 -19.46 -24.64
CA THR A 91 -15.33 -19.12 -24.64
C THR A 91 -14.88 -18.64 -23.27
N VAL A 92 -15.69 -17.81 -22.60
CA VAL A 92 -15.45 -17.36 -21.21
C VAL A 92 -15.28 -18.56 -20.27
N GLN A 93 -16.16 -19.55 -20.40
CA GLN A 93 -16.16 -20.76 -19.57
C GLN A 93 -14.99 -21.71 -19.91
N ASN A 94 -14.69 -21.91 -21.20
CA ASN A 94 -13.56 -22.72 -21.65
C ASN A 94 -12.21 -22.15 -21.20
N LEU A 95 -12.10 -20.82 -21.12
CA LEU A 95 -10.91 -20.12 -20.64
C LEU A 95 -10.78 -20.10 -19.10
N GLY A 96 -11.79 -20.59 -18.37
CA GLY A 96 -11.79 -20.59 -16.90
C GLY A 96 -11.68 -19.18 -16.32
N MET A 97 -12.28 -18.18 -16.97
CA MET A 97 -12.23 -16.81 -16.48
C MET A 97 -12.96 -16.69 -15.15
N ARG A 98 -12.32 -16.00 -14.21
CA ARG A 98 -12.83 -15.76 -12.85
C ARG A 98 -13.02 -14.27 -12.67
N THR A 99 -14.09 -13.90 -11.97
CA THR A 99 -14.34 -12.53 -11.53
C THR A 99 -14.31 -12.44 -10.02
N ALA A 100 -14.03 -11.25 -9.51
CA ALA A 100 -14.15 -10.93 -8.10
C ALA A 100 -14.89 -9.60 -7.93
N PRO A 101 -15.72 -9.45 -6.89
CA PRO A 101 -16.34 -8.17 -6.59
C PRO A 101 -15.31 -7.17 -6.05
N VAL A 102 -15.46 -5.90 -6.42
CA VAL A 102 -14.80 -4.77 -5.75
C VAL A 102 -15.43 -4.64 -4.36
N VAL A 103 -14.62 -4.81 -3.32
CA VAL A 103 -15.10 -4.74 -1.93
C VAL A 103 -14.56 -3.51 -1.25
N ARG A 104 -15.40 -2.86 -0.45
CA ARG A 104 -14.93 -1.80 0.45
C ARG A 104 -14.42 -2.43 1.73
N GLY A 105 -13.16 -2.18 2.04
CA GLY A 105 -12.50 -2.77 3.20
C GLY A 105 -11.30 -1.94 3.62
N ALA A 106 -10.67 -2.33 4.71
CA ALA A 106 -9.44 -1.70 5.12
C ALA A 106 -8.26 -2.59 4.75
N LEU A 107 -7.30 -2.02 4.01
CA LEU A 107 -6.07 -2.72 3.67
C LEU A 107 -5.14 -2.70 4.89
N PRO A 108 -4.81 -3.85 5.50
CA PRO A 108 -3.84 -3.88 6.58
C PRO A 108 -2.47 -3.52 5.99
N ALA A 109 -1.95 -2.36 6.35
CA ALA A 109 -0.58 -2.00 6.04
C ALA A 109 0.32 -2.78 7.02
N SER A 110 1.00 -3.80 6.51
CA SER A 110 2.05 -4.48 7.26
C SER A 110 3.40 -3.87 6.88
N LEU A 111 4.17 -3.47 7.88
CA LEU A 111 5.54 -3.02 7.70
C LEU A 111 6.47 -4.02 8.38
N ASP A 112 7.27 -4.71 7.56
CA ASP A 112 8.31 -5.60 8.04
C ASP A 112 9.61 -4.81 8.20
N ALA A 113 10.18 -4.85 9.40
CA ALA A 113 11.41 -4.15 9.74
C ALA A 113 12.35 -5.08 10.50
N VAL A 114 13.64 -4.76 10.44
CA VAL A 114 14.66 -5.44 11.25
C VAL A 114 15.21 -4.45 12.27
N GLY A 115 15.62 -4.98 13.40
CA GLY A 115 16.17 -4.17 14.47
C GLY A 115 16.96 -4.97 15.47
N SER A 116 17.46 -4.27 16.47
CA SER A 116 18.18 -4.85 17.58
C SER A 116 17.54 -4.47 18.91
N LEU A 117 17.70 -5.36 19.88
CA LEU A 117 17.32 -5.10 21.25
C LEU A 117 18.36 -4.19 21.89
N ALA A 118 17.88 -3.19 22.61
CA ALA A 118 18.69 -2.24 23.36
C ALA A 118 18.23 -2.20 24.83
N TYR A 119 19.14 -1.76 25.69
CA TYR A 119 18.82 -1.43 27.07
C TYR A 119 17.73 -0.37 27.12
N ASN A 120 16.74 -0.56 28.00
CA ASN A 120 15.81 0.51 28.30
C ASN A 120 16.54 1.60 29.09
N GLN A 121 16.86 2.71 28.43
CA GLN A 121 17.61 3.83 29.04
C GLN A 121 16.77 4.65 30.02
N ARG A 122 15.46 4.37 30.17
CA ARG A 122 14.62 4.94 31.24
C ARG A 122 14.76 4.17 32.55
N GLU A 123 15.15 2.91 32.51
CA GLU A 123 15.36 2.06 33.69
C GLU A 123 16.85 2.04 34.11
N ILE A 124 17.51 3.19 34.06
CA ILE A 124 18.91 3.31 34.48
C ILE A 124 19.03 3.81 35.92
N ALA A 125 19.89 3.16 36.70
CA ALA A 125 20.26 3.59 38.03
C ALA A 125 21.77 3.83 38.12
N ASN A 126 22.14 5.11 38.26
CA ASN A 126 23.50 5.53 38.55
C ASN A 126 23.67 5.68 40.06
N LEU A 127 24.54 4.86 40.63
CA LEU A 127 24.86 4.89 42.06
C LEU A 127 26.12 5.74 42.27
N GLN A 128 25.96 6.84 42.98
CA GLN A 128 27.03 7.80 43.26
C GLN A 128 27.32 7.91 44.76
N ALA A 129 28.57 8.21 45.09
CA ALA A 129 28.96 8.57 46.46
C ALA A 129 28.33 9.91 46.85
N ARG A 130 27.63 9.96 47.99
CA ARG A 130 27.02 11.20 48.50
C ARG A 130 28.00 12.11 49.24
N ALA A 131 29.07 11.52 49.78
CA ALA A 131 30.13 12.21 50.50
C ALA A 131 31.46 11.51 50.20
N ALA A 132 32.56 12.20 50.47
CA ALA A 132 33.90 11.62 50.31
C ALA A 132 34.15 10.51 51.34
N GLY A 133 34.85 9.46 50.93
CA GLY A 133 35.06 8.30 51.78
C GLY A 133 36.06 7.29 51.23
N PHE A 134 36.19 6.17 51.93
CA PHE A 134 37.10 5.08 51.61
C PHE A 134 36.33 3.80 51.37
N VAL A 135 36.61 3.11 50.27
CA VAL A 135 36.00 1.83 49.94
C VAL A 135 36.65 0.75 50.79
N GLU A 136 35.92 0.23 51.77
CA GLU A 136 36.41 -0.85 52.63
C GLU A 136 36.29 -2.21 51.95
N ARG A 137 35.16 -2.44 51.29
CA ARG A 137 34.84 -3.72 50.66
C ARG A 137 34.06 -3.51 49.38
N VAL A 138 34.41 -4.28 48.36
CA VAL A 138 33.60 -4.44 47.15
C VAL A 138 33.12 -5.88 47.14
N TYR A 139 31.82 -6.08 46.99
CA TYR A 139 31.25 -7.42 46.89
C TYR A 139 31.69 -8.03 45.55
N GLY A 140 31.87 -9.35 45.49
CA GLY A 140 32.39 -10.05 44.30
C GLY A 140 31.40 -10.01 43.13
N ARG A 141 31.29 -8.85 42.48
CA ARG A 141 30.43 -8.53 41.34
C ARG A 141 31.28 -8.04 40.19
N ALA A 142 30.86 -8.36 38.98
CA ALA A 142 31.50 -7.92 37.76
C ALA A 142 30.48 -7.27 36.80
N PRO A 143 30.92 -6.35 35.94
CA PRO A 143 30.11 -5.91 34.80
C PRO A 143 29.56 -7.11 34.02
N GLY A 144 28.26 -7.10 33.70
CA GLY A 144 27.52 -8.20 33.08
C GLY A 144 26.74 -9.07 34.08
N ASP A 145 26.98 -8.95 35.39
CA ASP A 145 26.19 -9.68 36.39
C ASP A 145 24.76 -9.14 36.47
N VAL A 146 23.77 -10.04 36.49
CA VAL A 146 22.36 -9.69 36.75
C VAL A 146 22.09 -9.76 38.25
N LEU A 147 21.64 -8.65 38.83
CA LEU A 147 21.46 -8.47 40.26
C LEU A 147 19.99 -8.21 40.61
N PRO A 148 19.48 -8.77 41.72
CA PRO A 148 18.19 -8.37 42.27
C PRO A 148 18.29 -6.99 42.95
N ALA A 149 17.15 -6.31 43.08
CA ALA A 149 17.06 -5.07 43.86
C ALA A 149 17.50 -5.33 45.32
N GLY A 150 18.30 -4.41 45.87
CA GLY A 150 18.84 -4.50 47.23
C GLY A 150 20.14 -5.31 47.37
N ALA A 151 20.65 -5.89 46.29
CA ALA A 151 21.92 -6.59 46.29
C ALA A 151 23.06 -5.67 46.77
N PRO A 152 23.92 -6.10 47.72
CA PRO A 152 25.04 -5.30 48.19
C PRO A 152 26.14 -5.21 47.12
N LEU A 153 26.71 -4.01 46.96
CA LEU A 153 27.71 -3.70 45.94
C LEU A 153 29.03 -3.27 46.57
N VAL A 154 28.98 -2.28 47.45
CA VAL A 154 30.16 -1.62 48.01
C VAL A 154 29.89 -1.21 49.45
N ASP A 155 30.83 -1.46 50.35
CA ASP A 155 30.85 -0.87 51.69
C ASP A 155 31.77 0.34 51.70
N LEU A 156 31.21 1.50 52.06
CA LEU A 156 31.89 2.79 52.04
C LEU A 156 31.98 3.37 53.46
N LEU A 157 33.20 3.63 53.91
CA LEU A 157 33.48 4.39 55.13
C LEU A 157 33.39 5.88 54.82
N ILE A 158 32.49 6.59 55.50
CA ILE A 158 32.31 8.05 55.34
C ILE A 158 32.67 8.73 56.68
N PRO A 159 33.90 9.26 56.82
CA PRO A 159 34.36 9.84 58.09
C PRO A 159 33.51 11.02 58.57
N GLU A 160 33.12 11.91 57.65
CA GLU A 160 32.31 13.09 57.94
C GLU A 160 30.95 12.73 58.58
N TRP A 161 30.31 11.67 58.09
CA TRP A 161 29.06 11.17 58.65
C TRP A 161 29.26 10.59 60.05
N SER A 162 30.41 9.98 60.31
CA SER A 162 30.71 9.37 61.62
C SER A 162 30.77 10.43 62.72
N ALA A 163 31.48 11.54 62.47
CA ALA A 163 31.56 12.66 63.40
C ALA A 163 30.18 13.30 63.63
N ALA A 164 29.45 13.59 62.55
CA ALA A 164 28.13 14.22 62.64
C ALA A 164 27.08 13.32 63.35
N GLN A 165 27.17 12.00 63.21
CA GLN A 165 26.28 11.07 63.92
C GLN A 165 26.53 11.08 65.43
N LEU A 166 27.79 11.13 65.88
CA LEU A 166 28.11 11.18 67.30
C LEU A 166 27.59 12.48 67.95
N GLU A 167 27.73 13.62 67.25
CA GLU A 167 27.14 14.89 67.67
C GLU A 167 25.61 14.80 67.78
N PHE A 168 24.94 14.22 66.78
CA PHE A 168 23.48 14.06 66.79
C PHE A 168 23.01 13.12 67.91
N ILE A 169 23.74 12.04 68.20
CA ILE A 169 23.44 11.13 69.32
C ILE A 169 23.56 11.86 70.66
N ALA A 170 24.54 12.75 70.82
CA ALA A 170 24.66 13.58 72.03
C ALA A 170 23.46 14.53 72.20
N VAL A 171 23.01 15.16 71.11
CA VAL A 171 21.81 16.02 71.11
C VAL A 171 20.54 15.22 71.43
N LEU A 172 20.43 13.98 70.95
CA LEU A 172 19.31 13.09 71.29
C LEU A 172 19.28 12.71 72.78
N ALA A 173 20.41 12.76 73.48
CA ALA A 173 20.47 12.52 74.91
C ALA A 173 19.99 13.73 75.73
N ASP A 174 20.20 14.96 75.22
CA ASP A 174 19.74 16.21 75.84
C ASP A 174 18.21 16.40 75.73
N GLY A 175 17.61 15.94 74.63
CA GLY A 175 16.16 15.84 74.48
C GLY A 175 15.44 17.11 73.99
N ASP A 176 16.16 18.19 73.69
CA ASP A 176 15.56 19.41 73.12
C ASP A 176 15.05 19.15 71.68
N PRO A 177 13.72 19.24 71.42
CA PRO A 177 13.15 18.98 70.11
C PRO A 177 13.66 19.92 69.02
N ARG A 178 14.07 21.16 69.35
CA ARG A 178 14.60 22.12 68.38
C ARG A 178 16.01 21.73 67.93
N LEU A 179 16.85 21.32 68.87
CA LEU A 179 18.21 20.84 68.57
C LEU A 179 18.19 19.52 67.82
N ILE A 180 17.27 18.60 68.18
CA ILE A 180 17.08 17.34 67.46
C ILE A 180 16.64 17.61 66.01
N ALA A 181 15.72 18.55 65.80
CA ALA A 181 15.30 18.94 64.44
C ALA A 181 16.47 19.53 63.63
N ALA A 182 17.26 20.43 64.24
CA ALA A 182 18.43 21.03 63.61
C ALA A 182 19.52 19.99 63.29
N GLY A 183 19.77 19.05 64.19
CA GLY A 183 20.74 17.96 63.99
C GLY A 183 20.31 17.01 62.86
N ARG A 184 19.03 16.65 62.80
CA ARG A 184 18.46 15.86 61.70
C ARG A 184 18.61 16.57 60.35
N GLU A 185 18.31 17.86 60.30
CA GLU A 185 18.45 18.65 59.08
C GLU A 185 19.91 18.78 58.64
N ARG A 186 20.85 18.99 59.57
CA ARG A 186 22.28 18.97 59.26
C ARG A 186 22.72 17.65 58.64
N LEU A 187 22.35 16.50 59.21
CA LEU A 187 22.69 15.18 58.64
C LEU A 187 22.12 15.01 57.22
N ARG A 188 20.90 15.50 56.97
CA ARG A 188 20.29 15.49 55.63
C ARG A 188 21.07 16.35 54.63
N LEU A 189 21.53 17.53 55.05
CA LEU A 189 22.33 18.44 54.22
C LEU A 189 23.72 17.86 53.91
N LEU A 190 24.28 17.01 54.78
CA LEU A 190 25.50 16.24 54.52
C LEU A 190 25.28 15.06 53.54
N GLY A 191 24.09 14.92 52.96
CA GLY A 191 23.77 13.88 51.99
C GLY A 191 23.42 12.52 52.60
N MET A 192 23.20 12.45 53.92
CA MET A 192 22.81 11.22 54.59
C MET A 192 21.38 10.80 54.23
N PRO A 193 21.13 9.52 53.85
CA PRO A 193 19.79 9.03 53.57
C PRO A 193 18.86 9.15 54.80
N PRO A 194 17.60 9.59 54.65
CA PRO A 194 16.66 9.71 55.77
C PRO A 194 16.47 8.41 56.57
N ALA A 195 16.45 7.27 55.88
CA ALA A 195 16.34 5.96 56.52
C ALA A 195 17.52 5.66 57.46
N LEU A 196 18.72 6.13 57.12
CA LEU A 196 19.92 5.99 57.96
C LEU A 196 19.86 6.94 59.16
N ILE A 197 19.39 8.18 58.98
CA ILE A 197 19.23 9.14 60.08
C ILE A 197 18.26 8.60 61.14
N GLU A 198 17.10 8.08 60.71
CA GLU A 198 16.13 7.47 61.62
C GLU A 198 16.64 6.17 62.26
N GLN A 199 17.52 5.43 61.58
CA GLN A 199 18.18 4.28 62.16
C GLN A 199 19.14 4.69 63.28
N VAL A 200 19.99 5.69 63.04
CA VAL A 200 20.91 6.23 64.05
C VAL A 200 20.14 6.81 65.25
N ALA A 201 19.03 7.50 65.00
CA ALA A 201 18.17 8.05 66.06
C ALA A 201 17.58 6.97 66.97
N ARG A 202 17.10 5.87 66.37
CA ARG A 202 16.50 4.74 67.11
C ARG A 202 17.53 3.89 67.84
N GLU A 203 18.64 3.56 67.18
CA GLU A 203 19.67 2.67 67.73
C GLU A 203 20.67 3.38 68.64
N ARG A 204 20.73 4.73 68.60
CA ARG A 204 21.69 5.58 69.31
C ARG A 204 23.15 5.14 69.08
N ARG A 205 23.45 4.65 67.88
CA ARG A 205 24.76 4.10 67.52
C ARG A 205 25.21 4.65 66.18
N ALA A 206 26.45 5.17 66.15
CA ALA A 206 27.06 5.62 64.91
C ALA A 206 27.40 4.43 64.00
N ARG A 207 27.09 4.57 62.72
CA ARG A 207 27.35 3.64 61.61
C ARG A 207 28.32 4.30 60.63
N PRO A 208 29.63 4.10 60.82
CA PRO A 208 30.65 4.74 59.99
C PRO A 208 30.72 4.16 58.57
N VAL A 209 30.42 2.86 58.44
CA VAL A 209 30.43 2.11 57.19
C VAL A 209 29.03 1.95 56.66
N GLN A 210 28.85 2.25 55.37
CA GLN A 210 27.57 2.21 54.68
C GLN A 210 27.62 1.24 53.50
N THR A 211 26.77 0.22 53.56
CA THR A 211 26.59 -0.71 52.44
C THR A 211 25.69 -0.08 51.40
N LEU A 212 26.27 0.28 50.26
CA LEU A 212 25.54 0.72 49.09
C LEU A 212 25.02 -0.49 48.32
N ARG A 213 23.73 -0.42 47.99
CA ARG A 213 22.95 -1.51 47.40
C ARG A 213 22.40 -1.10 46.04
N ALA A 214 22.14 -2.09 45.21
CA ALA A 214 21.43 -1.91 43.94
C ALA A 214 20.03 -1.34 44.20
N PRO A 215 19.67 -0.16 43.67
CA PRO A 215 18.34 0.43 43.88
C PRO A 215 17.26 -0.24 43.04
N ILE A 216 17.63 -0.86 41.92
CA ILE A 216 16.77 -1.59 40.99
C ILE A 216 17.36 -2.98 40.70
N ALA A 217 16.53 -3.89 40.22
CA ALA A 217 17.00 -5.16 39.67
C ALA A 217 17.45 -4.94 38.21
N GLY A 218 18.51 -5.62 37.77
CA GLY A 218 19.02 -5.44 36.42
C GLY A 218 20.47 -5.89 36.24
N GLU A 219 21.04 -5.56 35.08
CA GLU A 219 22.43 -5.85 34.75
C GLU A 219 23.35 -4.74 35.27
N LEU A 220 24.45 -5.15 35.91
CA LEU A 220 25.52 -4.25 36.31
C LEU A 220 26.36 -3.89 35.06
N LEU A 221 26.24 -2.67 34.56
CA LEU A 221 27.00 -2.20 33.39
C LEU A 221 28.42 -1.78 33.76
N GLU A 222 28.56 -1.07 34.88
CA GLU A 222 29.85 -0.54 35.31
C GLU A 222 30.00 -0.67 36.83
N LEU A 223 31.20 -1.07 37.26
CA LEU A 223 31.64 -1.04 38.66
C LEU A 223 33.11 -0.62 38.67
N PRO A 224 33.42 0.68 38.64
CA PRO A 224 34.80 1.17 38.57
C PRO A 224 35.55 1.07 39.90
N VAL A 225 34.85 1.00 41.04
CA VAL A 225 35.48 1.04 42.37
C VAL A 225 36.01 -0.31 42.84
N ARG A 226 37.15 -0.30 43.55
CA ARG A 226 37.83 -1.46 44.13
C ARG A 226 38.13 -1.18 45.61
N ALA A 227 38.32 -2.24 46.38
CA ALA A 227 38.68 -2.13 47.79
C ALA A 227 39.98 -1.32 47.94
N GLY A 228 40.01 -0.40 48.91
CA GLY A 228 41.12 0.51 49.18
C GLY A 228 41.10 1.82 48.38
N MET A 229 40.17 2.01 47.44
CA MET A 229 40.04 3.28 46.72
C MET A 229 39.41 4.37 47.59
N THR A 230 39.87 5.61 47.41
CA THR A 230 39.17 6.80 47.90
C THR A 230 38.11 7.20 46.88
N VAL A 231 36.94 7.63 47.35
CA VAL A 231 35.89 8.18 46.51
C VAL A 231 35.58 9.61 46.91
N SER A 232 35.29 10.44 45.91
CA SER A 232 34.83 11.81 46.10
C SER A 232 33.30 11.88 46.06
N ALA A 233 32.73 12.91 46.67
CA ALA A 233 31.30 13.18 46.52
C ALA A 233 30.95 13.38 45.03
N GLY A 234 29.89 12.72 44.56
CA GLY A 234 29.46 12.72 43.16
C GLY A 234 30.15 11.69 42.27
N GLN A 235 31.16 10.95 42.76
CA GLN A 235 31.81 9.91 41.97
C GLN A 235 30.87 8.73 41.71
N ASP A 236 30.84 8.26 40.46
CA ASP A 236 30.11 7.05 40.06
C ASP A 236 30.74 5.79 40.69
N LEU A 237 29.91 5.02 41.37
CA LEU A 237 30.28 3.79 42.06
C LEU A 237 29.80 2.56 41.31
N ALA A 238 28.58 2.61 40.77
CA ALA A 238 28.03 1.55 39.93
C ALA A 238 26.98 2.10 38.97
N ARG A 239 26.86 1.49 37.79
CA ARG A 239 25.76 1.75 36.86
C ARG A 239 25.00 0.45 36.63
N ILE A 240 23.70 0.48 36.88
CA ILE A 240 22.83 -0.68 36.72
C ILE A 240 21.72 -0.30 35.73
N ASN A 241 21.38 -1.20 34.82
CA ASN A 241 20.25 -1.01 33.93
C ASN A 241 19.23 -2.13 34.10
N GLY A 242 17.96 -1.73 34.24
CA GLY A 242 16.83 -2.65 34.32
C GLY A 242 16.74 -3.54 33.08
N LEU A 243 16.27 -4.77 33.30
CA LEU A 243 16.00 -5.76 32.26
C LEU A 243 14.53 -6.17 32.22
N SER A 244 13.66 -5.58 33.05
CA SER A 244 12.22 -5.85 33.10
C SER A 244 11.53 -5.53 31.78
N THR A 245 11.98 -4.46 31.13
CA THR A 245 11.55 -4.04 29.81
C THR A 245 12.80 -3.80 28.97
N VAL A 246 12.73 -4.18 27.69
CA VAL A 246 13.80 -3.93 26.73
C VAL A 246 13.26 -3.13 25.57
N TRP A 247 14.13 -2.30 24.99
CA TRP A 247 13.78 -1.58 23.79
C TRP A 247 14.11 -2.42 22.57
N LEU A 248 13.22 -2.37 21.58
CA LEU A 248 13.46 -2.89 20.24
C LEU A 248 13.56 -1.68 19.31
N ASP A 249 14.77 -1.43 18.84
CA ASP A 249 15.06 -0.33 17.91
C ASP A 249 15.01 -0.88 16.48
N LEU A 250 13.91 -0.58 15.79
CA LEU A 250 13.65 -1.02 14.42
C LEU A 250 14.13 0.04 13.42
N ALA A 251 14.85 -0.40 12.40
CA ALA A 251 15.27 0.45 11.29
C ALA A 251 14.16 0.52 10.24
N ILE A 252 13.50 1.68 10.13
CA ILE A 252 12.42 1.93 9.16
C ILE A 252 12.96 2.78 8.02
N PRO A 253 12.86 2.34 6.75
CA PRO A 253 13.22 3.17 5.61
C PRO A 253 12.41 4.47 5.58
N GLU A 254 13.05 5.59 5.23
CA GLU A 254 12.41 6.92 5.19
C GLU A 254 11.12 6.94 4.35
N ALA A 255 11.10 6.23 3.21
CA ALA A 255 9.93 6.13 2.33
C ALA A 255 8.69 5.49 3.01
N GLN A 256 8.88 4.75 4.09
CA GLN A 256 7.82 4.04 4.83
C GLN A 256 7.51 4.68 6.19
N ALA A 257 8.14 5.81 6.52
CA ALA A 257 7.98 6.51 7.80
C ALA A 257 6.52 6.85 8.13
N ALA A 258 5.70 7.15 7.11
CA ALA A 258 4.28 7.49 7.28
C ALA A 258 3.44 6.36 7.90
N LEU A 259 3.89 5.11 7.78
CA LEU A 259 3.25 3.93 8.36
C LEU A 259 3.70 3.68 9.80
N ALA A 260 4.85 4.22 10.20
CA ALA A 260 5.43 4.01 11.52
C ALA A 260 4.83 4.99 12.55
N ARG A 261 3.64 4.66 13.06
CA ARG A 261 2.92 5.49 14.02
C ARG A 261 3.18 5.07 15.48
N PRO A 262 3.41 6.01 16.40
CA PRO A 262 3.43 5.72 17.83
C PRO A 262 2.12 5.07 18.31
N GLY A 263 2.22 4.08 19.20
CA GLY A 263 1.08 3.35 19.74
C GLY A 263 0.67 2.10 18.95
N ALA A 264 1.23 1.87 17.76
CA ALA A 264 1.00 0.64 17.01
C ALA A 264 1.52 -0.60 17.78
N GLU A 265 0.89 -1.74 17.51
CA GLU A 265 1.34 -3.03 18.03
C GLU A 265 2.44 -3.62 17.13
N VAL A 266 3.47 -4.16 17.76
CA VAL A 266 4.61 -4.77 17.09
C VAL A 266 4.68 -6.23 17.48
N ARG A 267 4.74 -7.11 16.47
CA ARG A 267 5.08 -8.52 16.68
C ARG A 267 6.53 -8.76 16.29
N ALA A 268 7.37 -9.00 17.28
CA ALA A 268 8.79 -9.24 17.12
C ALA A 268 9.10 -10.74 17.19
N GLN A 269 9.85 -11.23 16.21
CA GLN A 269 10.42 -12.57 16.15
C GLN A 269 11.93 -12.46 16.29
N LEU A 270 12.48 -13.07 17.34
CA LEU A 270 13.92 -13.08 17.58
C LEU A 270 14.56 -14.25 16.82
N SER A 271 15.72 -13.99 16.21
CA SER A 271 16.50 -15.07 15.58
C SER A 271 16.98 -16.11 16.60
N ALA A 272 17.12 -15.72 17.87
CA ALA A 272 17.51 -16.60 18.96
C ALA A 272 16.40 -17.56 19.41
N TYR A 273 15.13 -17.22 19.16
CA TYR A 273 13.94 -17.98 19.58
C TYR A 273 12.96 -18.13 18.42
N PRO A 274 13.25 -19.02 17.45
CA PRO A 274 12.38 -19.18 16.28
C PRO A 274 11.00 -19.71 16.68
N GLY A 275 9.94 -19.11 16.12
CA GLY A 275 8.55 -19.54 16.32
C GLY A 275 7.83 -18.89 17.50
N GLU A 276 8.50 -18.05 18.29
CA GLU A 276 7.87 -17.27 19.35
C GLU A 276 7.64 -15.82 18.89
N ASP A 277 6.38 -15.40 18.84
CA ASP A 277 5.99 -14.02 18.59
C ASP A 277 5.92 -13.26 19.90
N ILE A 278 6.79 -12.25 20.05
CA ILE A 278 6.80 -11.36 21.20
C ILE A 278 6.07 -10.08 20.84
N GLN A 279 5.01 -9.80 21.60
CA GLN A 279 4.23 -8.59 21.42
C GLN A 279 4.87 -7.42 22.16
N GLY A 280 4.97 -6.30 21.47
CA GLY A 280 5.46 -5.04 22.01
C GLY A 280 4.62 -3.87 21.52
N LYS A 281 4.89 -2.71 22.11
CA LYS A 281 4.22 -1.46 21.75
C LYS A 281 5.20 -0.46 21.21
N VAL A 282 4.88 0.20 20.10
CA VAL A 282 5.66 1.34 19.62
C VAL A 282 5.52 2.50 20.61
N ILE A 283 6.63 2.95 21.17
CA ILE A 283 6.65 4.09 22.10
C ILE A 283 6.97 5.40 21.37
N ALA A 284 7.84 5.38 20.36
CA ALA A 284 8.24 6.57 19.64
C ALA A 284 8.92 6.24 18.31
N LEU A 285 8.70 7.08 17.31
CA LEU A 285 9.57 7.20 16.15
C LEU A 285 10.60 8.30 16.47
N LEU A 286 11.89 7.97 16.48
CA LEU A 286 12.93 8.96 16.78
C LEU A 286 13.00 10.01 15.65
N PRO A 287 13.22 11.30 15.98
CA PRO A 287 13.23 12.37 14.99
C PRO A 287 14.48 12.38 14.10
N SER A 288 15.56 11.74 14.55
CA SER A 288 16.82 11.66 13.83
C SER A 288 16.84 10.45 12.90
N THR A 289 17.10 10.69 11.61
CA THR A 289 17.43 9.66 10.63
C THR A 289 18.91 9.33 10.69
N ASP A 290 19.27 8.06 10.60
CA ASP A 290 20.65 7.64 10.37
C ASP A 290 21.04 7.96 8.92
N PRO A 291 22.02 8.86 8.68
CA PRO A 291 22.42 9.26 7.33
C PRO A 291 23.13 8.15 6.56
N GLN A 292 23.71 7.15 7.23
CA GLN A 292 24.41 6.04 6.58
C GLN A 292 23.42 5.03 5.97
N THR A 293 22.37 4.71 6.72
CA THR A 293 21.36 3.72 6.31
C THR A 293 20.10 4.35 5.72
N ARG A 294 19.92 5.68 5.85
CA ARG A 294 18.68 6.41 5.52
C ARG A 294 17.45 5.80 6.17
N THR A 295 17.61 5.37 7.42
CA THR A 295 16.52 4.79 8.22
C THR A 295 16.22 5.64 9.43
N LEU A 296 14.94 5.70 9.78
CA LEU A 296 14.47 6.22 11.05
C LEU A 296 14.44 5.09 12.07
N THR A 297 14.80 5.39 13.30
CA THR A 297 14.70 4.42 14.40
C THR A 297 13.31 4.46 15.00
N LEU A 298 12.55 3.39 14.82
CA LEU A 298 11.28 3.19 15.49
C LEU A 298 11.50 2.37 16.76
N ARG A 299 11.34 3.03 17.90
CA ARG A 299 11.56 2.42 19.21
C ARG A 299 10.26 1.81 19.73
N SER A 300 10.35 0.54 20.04
CA SER A 300 9.27 -0.24 20.63
C SER A 300 9.70 -0.78 22.00
N GLU A 301 8.76 -0.94 22.92
CA GLU A 301 9.00 -1.49 24.24
C GLU A 301 8.45 -2.92 24.29
N LEU A 302 9.31 -3.86 24.70
CA LEU A 302 8.97 -5.26 24.86
C LEU A 302 9.05 -5.64 26.35
N PRO A 303 8.01 -6.28 26.91
CA PRO A 303 8.07 -6.82 28.26
C PRO A 303 9.02 -8.02 28.31
N ASN A 304 9.82 -8.11 29.37
CA ASN A 304 10.80 -9.18 29.56
C ASN A 304 10.74 -9.78 30.99
N PRO A 305 9.58 -10.34 31.41
CA PRO A 305 9.43 -10.89 32.76
C PRO A 305 10.36 -12.08 33.02
N ASP A 306 10.66 -12.88 31.99
CA ASP A 306 11.48 -14.09 32.09
C ASP A 306 12.99 -13.82 31.94
N GLY A 307 13.39 -12.57 31.67
CA GLY A 307 14.80 -12.22 31.43
C GLY A 307 15.43 -12.86 30.18
N ARG A 308 14.61 -13.39 29.27
CA ARG A 308 15.06 -14.08 28.03
C ARG A 308 15.54 -13.10 26.98
N LEU A 309 14.98 -11.89 26.96
CA LEU A 309 15.33 -10.86 25.99
C LEU A 309 16.60 -10.16 26.44
N LYS A 310 17.67 -10.37 25.67
CA LYS A 310 18.98 -9.78 25.95
C LYS A 310 19.27 -8.64 24.99
N PRO A 311 19.66 -7.46 25.48
CA PRO A 311 20.19 -6.39 24.64
C PRO A 311 21.33 -6.89 23.74
N GLY A 312 21.37 -6.39 22.51
CA GLY A 312 22.28 -6.84 21.44
C GLY A 312 21.73 -7.95 20.55
N MET A 313 20.63 -8.61 20.91
CA MET A 313 19.96 -9.58 20.02
C MET A 313 19.30 -8.88 18.83
N PHE A 314 19.24 -9.57 17.69
CA PHE A 314 18.50 -9.10 16.52
C PHE A 314 17.08 -9.68 16.51
N ALA A 315 16.13 -8.86 16.05
CA ALA A 315 14.76 -9.28 15.84
C ALA A 315 14.24 -8.76 14.50
N ARG A 316 13.38 -9.55 13.87
CA ARG A 316 12.51 -9.11 12.79
C ARG A 316 11.18 -8.75 13.41
N ALA A 317 10.67 -7.57 13.09
CA ALA A 317 9.37 -7.15 13.57
C ALA A 317 8.42 -6.90 12.42
N ARG A 318 7.18 -7.31 12.62
CA ARG A 318 6.06 -6.95 11.77
C ARG A 318 5.18 -5.98 12.53
N LEU A 319 5.08 -4.77 12.00
CA LEU A 319 4.10 -3.79 12.44
C LEU A 319 2.80 -4.03 11.70
N THR A 320 1.72 -4.13 12.46
CA THR A 320 0.37 -4.15 11.88
C THR A 320 -0.26 -2.81 12.23
N ASP A 321 -0.45 -1.94 11.24
CA ASP A 321 -1.22 -0.72 11.49
C ASP A 321 -2.70 -1.09 11.61
N ALA A 322 -3.40 -0.47 12.56
CA ALA A 322 -4.82 -0.70 12.73
C ALA A 322 -5.57 -0.15 11.49
N PRO A 323 -6.52 -0.92 10.93
CA PRO A 323 -7.24 -0.53 9.72
C PRO A 323 -8.08 0.73 9.97
N ASN A 324 -7.61 1.91 9.57
CA ASN A 324 -8.35 3.16 9.83
C ASN A 324 -8.77 3.93 8.57
N GLN A 325 -8.52 3.40 7.37
CA GLN A 325 -9.06 3.97 6.14
C GLN A 325 -9.70 2.86 5.30
N SER A 326 -11.03 2.87 5.31
CA SER A 326 -11.86 2.11 4.39
C SER A 326 -11.62 2.61 2.98
N ALA A 327 -11.17 1.73 2.09
CA ALA A 327 -10.92 2.00 0.69
C ALA A 327 -11.53 0.90 -0.20
N LEU A 328 -11.66 1.19 -1.51
CA LEU A 328 -12.05 0.17 -2.47
C LEU A 328 -10.87 -0.75 -2.74
N LEU A 329 -11.08 -2.04 -2.56
CA LEU A 329 -10.04 -3.06 -2.72
C LEU A 329 -10.39 -4.00 -3.86
N ILE A 330 -9.39 -4.27 -4.69
CA ILE A 330 -9.43 -5.30 -5.72
C ILE A 330 -8.32 -6.32 -5.48
N PRO A 331 -8.48 -7.58 -5.90
CA PRO A 331 -7.36 -8.53 -5.91
C PRO A 331 -6.22 -8.00 -6.78
N SER A 332 -4.97 -8.15 -6.32
CA SER A 332 -3.79 -7.70 -7.07
C SER A 332 -3.70 -8.34 -8.47
N GLU A 333 -4.22 -9.56 -8.62
CA GLU A 333 -4.33 -10.30 -9.88
C GLU A 333 -5.17 -9.60 -10.96
N ALA A 334 -6.15 -8.75 -10.57
CA ALA A 334 -7.02 -8.04 -11.52
C ALA A 334 -6.35 -6.83 -12.19
N LEU A 335 -5.22 -6.36 -11.65
CA LEU A 335 -4.58 -5.12 -12.09
C LEU A 335 -3.70 -5.35 -13.32
N ILE A 336 -3.98 -4.64 -14.42
CA ILE A 336 -3.12 -4.59 -15.61
C ILE A 336 -2.32 -3.28 -15.58
N ARG A 337 -0.98 -3.38 -15.64
CA ARG A 337 -0.08 -2.22 -15.70
C ARG A 337 0.57 -2.13 -17.08
N THR A 338 0.27 -1.09 -17.85
CA THR A 338 0.89 -0.85 -19.17
C THR A 338 2.04 0.15 -19.09
N GLY A 339 2.67 0.30 -17.91
CA GLY A 339 3.75 1.26 -17.61
C GLY A 339 3.28 2.70 -17.39
N LYS A 340 2.47 3.26 -18.29
CA LYS A 340 1.97 4.66 -18.19
C LYS A 340 0.61 4.79 -17.49
N ARG A 341 -0.19 3.73 -17.51
CA ARG A 341 -1.55 3.69 -16.95
C ARG A 341 -1.80 2.34 -16.29
N SER A 342 -2.77 2.33 -15.38
CA SER A 342 -3.25 1.14 -14.70
C SER A 342 -4.72 0.94 -15.04
N LEU A 343 -5.10 -0.27 -15.44
CA LEU A 343 -6.45 -0.58 -15.88
C LEU A 343 -6.91 -1.94 -15.32
N VAL A 344 -8.22 -2.11 -15.24
CA VAL A 344 -8.87 -3.37 -14.89
C VAL A 344 -9.93 -3.69 -15.94
N MET A 345 -10.24 -4.98 -16.10
CA MET A 345 -11.34 -5.41 -16.96
C MET A 345 -12.59 -5.57 -16.10
N LEU A 346 -13.57 -4.69 -16.30
CA LEU A 346 -14.90 -4.80 -15.72
C LEU A 346 -15.70 -5.88 -16.45
N ALA A 347 -16.45 -6.69 -15.72
CA ALA A 347 -17.38 -7.68 -16.25
C ALA A 347 -18.82 -7.19 -15.98
N ASP A 348 -19.47 -6.65 -16.99
CA ASP A 348 -20.82 -6.07 -16.88
C ASP A 348 -21.95 -7.12 -16.93
N GLY A 349 -21.59 -8.41 -16.99
CA GLY A 349 -22.52 -9.50 -17.27
C GLY A 349 -22.69 -9.77 -18.76
N ASP A 350 -23.36 -10.88 -19.08
CA ASP A 350 -23.65 -11.33 -20.46
C ASP A 350 -22.43 -11.51 -21.37
N GLY A 351 -21.24 -11.76 -20.81
CA GLY A 351 -20.00 -11.91 -21.56
C GLY A 351 -19.42 -10.60 -22.11
N ARG A 352 -19.87 -9.45 -21.58
CA ARG A 352 -19.32 -8.13 -21.92
C ARG A 352 -18.22 -7.72 -20.95
N PHE A 353 -17.09 -7.28 -21.51
CA PHE A 353 -15.91 -6.85 -20.77
C PHE A 353 -15.47 -5.46 -21.19
N GLN A 354 -15.24 -4.56 -20.24
CA GLN A 354 -14.82 -3.18 -20.53
C GLN A 354 -13.49 -2.85 -19.85
N PRO A 355 -12.51 -2.29 -20.57
CA PRO A 355 -11.31 -1.77 -19.95
C PRO A 355 -11.63 -0.47 -19.20
N GLN A 356 -11.41 -0.46 -17.89
CA GLN A 356 -11.60 0.71 -17.03
C GLN A 356 -10.25 1.18 -16.50
N GLU A 357 -9.88 2.43 -16.79
CA GLU A 357 -8.69 3.05 -16.22
C GLU A 357 -8.93 3.41 -14.76
N ILE A 358 -7.97 3.09 -13.91
CA ILE A 358 -8.06 3.29 -12.46
C ILE A 358 -6.81 3.95 -11.90
N ARG A 359 -6.97 4.72 -10.83
CA ARG A 359 -5.84 5.21 -10.03
C ARG A 359 -5.68 4.32 -8.81
N THR A 360 -4.54 3.66 -8.71
CA THR A 360 -4.22 2.76 -7.58
C THR A 360 -3.48 3.50 -6.47
N GLY A 361 -3.70 3.08 -5.23
CA GLY A 361 -3.04 3.57 -4.02
C GLY A 361 -2.08 2.53 -3.43
N ARG A 362 -2.26 2.22 -2.14
CA ARG A 362 -1.47 1.20 -1.43
C ARG A 362 -1.70 -0.20 -2.01
N GLU A 363 -0.67 -1.03 -1.96
CA GLU A 363 -0.71 -2.42 -2.43
C GLU A 363 -0.21 -3.34 -1.31
N SER A 364 -0.92 -4.44 -1.11
CA SER A 364 -0.53 -5.57 -0.25
C SER A 364 -0.35 -6.81 -1.11
N ALA A 365 0.17 -7.89 -0.55
CA ALA A 365 0.46 -9.13 -1.28
C ALA A 365 -0.75 -9.69 -2.06
N SER A 366 -1.97 -9.50 -1.56
CA SER A 366 -3.20 -10.06 -2.16
C SER A 366 -4.18 -9.01 -2.71
N GLN A 367 -4.04 -7.75 -2.33
CA GLN A 367 -5.06 -6.71 -2.60
C GLN A 367 -4.42 -5.36 -2.91
N VAL A 368 -5.06 -4.61 -3.80
CA VAL A 368 -4.68 -3.26 -4.22
C VAL A 368 -5.80 -2.29 -3.86
N GLU A 369 -5.42 -1.16 -3.27
CA GLU A 369 -6.29 -0.03 -3.02
C GLU A 369 -6.56 0.75 -4.30
N VAL A 370 -7.82 1.08 -4.54
CA VAL A 370 -8.28 1.88 -5.68
C VAL A 370 -8.74 3.24 -5.16
N LEU A 371 -8.04 4.29 -5.60
CA LEU A 371 -8.31 5.69 -5.24
C LEU A 371 -9.45 6.29 -6.07
N SER A 372 -9.56 5.90 -7.34
CA SER A 372 -10.62 6.35 -8.24
C SER A 372 -10.78 5.42 -9.44
N GLY A 373 -11.99 5.38 -10.02
CA GLY A 373 -12.28 4.69 -11.29
C GLY A 373 -13.10 3.40 -11.14
N LEU A 374 -13.44 3.00 -9.91
CA LEU A 374 -14.32 1.85 -9.64
C LEU A 374 -15.35 2.20 -8.57
N GLU A 375 -16.41 1.40 -8.54
CA GLU A 375 -17.47 1.44 -7.55
C GLU A 375 -17.58 0.10 -6.81
N GLU A 376 -18.10 0.15 -5.58
CA GLU A 376 -18.31 -1.05 -4.77
C GLU A 376 -19.33 -1.99 -5.44
N GLY A 377 -19.04 -3.29 -5.44
CA GLY A 377 -19.90 -4.31 -6.02
C GLY A 377 -19.69 -4.59 -7.51
N GLN A 378 -18.92 -3.76 -8.22
CA GLN A 378 -18.53 -4.05 -9.60
C GLN A 378 -17.71 -5.34 -9.68
N GLN A 379 -17.85 -6.10 -10.77
CA GLN A 379 -17.10 -7.34 -10.99
C GLN A 379 -15.85 -7.04 -11.82
N VAL A 380 -14.68 -7.40 -11.29
CA VAL A 380 -13.40 -7.29 -12.00
C VAL A 380 -12.89 -8.68 -12.38
N VAL A 381 -12.31 -8.81 -13.57
CA VAL A 381 -11.71 -10.07 -14.03
C VAL A 381 -10.36 -10.29 -13.33
N VAL A 382 -10.21 -11.43 -12.66
CA VAL A 382 -8.97 -11.83 -11.97
C VAL A 382 -8.19 -12.91 -12.73
N SER A 383 -8.78 -13.51 -13.76
CA SER A 383 -8.17 -14.59 -14.56
C SER A 383 -8.58 -14.47 -16.02
N GLY A 384 -7.62 -14.54 -16.95
CA GLY A 384 -7.84 -14.38 -18.40
C GLY A 384 -7.72 -12.94 -18.90
N GLN A 385 -7.33 -12.00 -18.03
CA GLN A 385 -7.24 -10.57 -18.29
C GLN A 385 -6.28 -10.22 -19.44
N PHE A 386 -5.19 -10.97 -19.62
CA PHE A 386 -4.27 -10.78 -20.75
C PHE A 386 -4.88 -11.13 -22.11
N LEU A 387 -5.71 -12.18 -22.16
CA LEU A 387 -6.39 -12.59 -23.40
C LEU A 387 -7.46 -11.57 -23.79
N LEU A 388 -8.20 -11.05 -22.80
CA LEU A 388 -9.15 -9.96 -22.99
C LEU A 388 -8.47 -8.69 -23.51
N ASP A 389 -7.35 -8.30 -22.90
CA ASP A 389 -6.57 -7.12 -23.30
C ASP A 389 -5.98 -7.28 -24.72
N SER A 390 -5.52 -8.49 -25.06
CA SER A 390 -5.01 -8.80 -26.40
C SER A 390 -6.10 -8.71 -27.46
N GLU A 391 -7.28 -9.28 -27.22
CA GLU A 391 -8.43 -9.20 -28.14
C GLU A 391 -8.95 -7.76 -28.28
N ALA A 392 -9.06 -7.03 -27.16
CA ALA A 392 -9.46 -5.63 -27.17
C ALA A 392 -8.46 -4.75 -27.94
N SER A 393 -7.17 -4.99 -27.77
CA SER A 393 -6.10 -4.28 -28.50
C SER A 393 -6.11 -4.61 -29.99
N LEU A 394 -6.28 -5.88 -30.36
CA LEU A 394 -6.38 -6.31 -31.76
C LEU A 394 -7.57 -5.65 -32.45
N ARG A 395 -8.75 -5.66 -31.83
CA ARG A 395 -9.94 -4.98 -32.37
C ARG A 395 -9.73 -3.46 -32.47
N ALA A 396 -9.19 -2.81 -31.44
CA ALA A 396 -8.93 -1.38 -31.48
C ALA A 396 -7.94 -0.96 -32.58
N VAL A 397 -6.95 -1.80 -32.90
CA VAL A 397 -6.04 -1.60 -34.04
C VAL A 397 -6.78 -1.78 -35.36
N LEU A 398 -7.65 -2.79 -35.47
CA LEU A 398 -8.46 -3.04 -36.68
C LEU A 398 -9.48 -1.91 -36.94
N THR A 399 -10.11 -1.35 -35.92
CA THR A 399 -11.07 -0.23 -36.06
C THR A 399 -10.37 1.10 -36.40
N ARG A 400 -9.07 1.25 -36.09
CA ARG A 400 -8.27 2.43 -36.45
C ARG A 400 -7.72 2.40 -37.87
N ALA A 401 -7.77 1.25 -38.54
CA ALA A 401 -7.38 1.13 -39.94
C ALA A 401 -8.60 1.39 -40.84
N VAL A 402 -8.62 2.60 -41.46
CA VAL A 402 -9.32 3.03 -42.70
C VAL A 402 -10.17 4.33 -42.50
N PRO A 403 -10.10 5.36 -43.40
CA PRO A 403 -9.09 5.68 -44.42
C PRO A 403 -8.30 6.97 -44.12
N ALA A 404 -7.15 7.11 -44.79
CA ALA A 404 -6.33 8.32 -44.82
C ALA A 404 -7.03 9.43 -45.64
N GLU A 405 -7.15 10.63 -45.08
CA GLU A 405 -7.43 11.84 -45.86
C GLU A 405 -6.28 12.07 -46.85
N GLU A 406 -6.60 12.25 -48.14
CA GLU A 406 -5.59 12.52 -49.17
C GLU A 406 -4.89 13.86 -48.91
N PRO A 407 -3.56 13.95 -49.13
CA PRO A 407 -2.79 15.14 -48.76
C PRO A 407 -3.12 16.36 -49.62
N LEU A 408 -3.45 17.47 -48.96
CA LEU A 408 -3.68 18.78 -49.59
C LEU A 408 -2.41 19.31 -50.30
N HIS A 409 -2.58 19.78 -51.54
CA HIS A 409 -1.53 20.39 -52.36
C HIS A 409 -1.33 21.86 -51.97
N ARG A 410 -0.07 22.28 -51.76
CA ARG A 410 0.24 23.62 -51.25
C ARG A 410 0.95 24.49 -52.28
N SER A 411 0.60 25.77 -52.31
CA SER A 411 1.27 26.83 -53.08
C SER A 411 1.17 28.17 -52.36
N GLU A 412 1.87 29.19 -52.85
CA GLU A 412 1.79 30.58 -52.37
C GLU A 412 1.35 31.47 -53.54
N GLY A 413 0.51 32.46 -53.30
CA GLY A 413 -0.02 33.29 -54.38
C GLY A 413 -0.56 34.64 -53.91
N ILE A 414 -1.05 35.43 -54.86
CA ILE A 414 -1.67 36.74 -54.60
C ILE A 414 -3.12 36.69 -55.09
N ILE A 415 -4.03 37.17 -54.25
CA ILE A 415 -5.45 37.29 -54.62
C ILE A 415 -5.59 38.42 -55.65
N ARG A 416 -6.02 38.10 -56.86
CA ARG A 416 -6.29 39.07 -57.92
C ARG A 416 -7.74 39.53 -57.92
N LYS A 417 -8.67 38.64 -57.60
CA LYS A 417 -10.10 38.94 -57.51
C LYS A 417 -10.79 37.97 -56.56
N LEU A 418 -11.76 38.46 -55.80
CA LEU A 418 -12.56 37.63 -54.89
C LEU A 418 -14.06 37.78 -55.21
N GLU A 419 -14.72 36.67 -55.54
CA GLU A 419 -16.16 36.62 -55.86
C GLU A 419 -16.85 35.54 -54.99
N ASP A 420 -18.17 35.58 -54.91
CA ASP A 420 -18.94 34.65 -54.06
C ASP A 420 -18.80 33.20 -54.56
N GLY A 421 -17.90 32.43 -53.92
CA GLY A 421 -17.64 31.01 -54.20
C GLY A 421 -16.40 30.73 -55.06
N TYR A 422 -15.76 31.76 -55.63
CA TYR A 422 -14.57 31.63 -56.46
C TYR A 422 -13.50 32.66 -56.11
N VAL A 423 -12.23 32.28 -56.26
CA VAL A 423 -11.09 33.18 -56.07
C VAL A 423 -10.18 33.12 -57.30
N THR A 424 -9.84 34.28 -57.86
CA THR A 424 -8.81 34.38 -58.88
C THR A 424 -7.46 34.58 -58.18
N LEU A 425 -6.59 33.57 -58.27
CA LEU A 425 -5.27 33.54 -57.63
C LEU A 425 -4.19 33.60 -58.71
N GLU A 426 -3.27 34.54 -58.57
CA GLU A 426 -1.94 34.39 -59.18
C GLU A 426 -1.12 33.52 -58.24
N HIS A 427 -1.11 32.21 -58.51
CA HIS A 427 -0.42 31.25 -57.67
C HIS A 427 0.99 30.95 -58.21
N GLY A 428 1.91 30.67 -57.30
CA GLY A 428 3.20 30.07 -57.58
C GLY A 428 3.06 28.59 -57.96
N PRO A 429 4.16 27.91 -58.28
CA PRO A 429 4.07 26.51 -58.69
C PRO A 429 3.49 25.66 -57.56
N PHE A 430 2.59 24.73 -57.90
CA PHE A 430 2.17 23.67 -56.98
C PHE A 430 3.16 22.51 -57.15
N PRO A 431 4.14 22.32 -56.26
CA PRO A 431 5.23 21.38 -56.51
C PRO A 431 4.73 19.93 -56.54
N SER A 432 3.68 19.63 -55.77
CA SER A 432 3.05 18.30 -55.72
C SER A 432 2.23 17.94 -56.95
N LEU A 433 1.91 18.92 -57.80
CA LEU A 433 1.09 18.74 -59.01
C LEU A 433 1.88 19.05 -60.29
N GLU A 434 3.18 19.35 -60.16
CA GLU A 434 4.06 19.81 -61.26
C GLU A 434 3.47 20.99 -62.08
N MET A 435 2.55 21.73 -61.47
CA MET A 435 1.82 22.81 -62.14
C MET A 435 2.60 24.12 -62.00
N PRO A 436 2.98 24.79 -63.10
CA PRO A 436 3.70 26.06 -63.05
C PRO A 436 2.79 27.17 -62.51
N GLY A 437 3.40 28.25 -62.00
CA GLY A 437 2.66 29.40 -61.51
C GLY A 437 1.93 30.12 -62.64
N MET A 438 0.63 30.37 -62.45
CA MET A 438 -0.23 31.06 -63.40
C MET A 438 -1.40 31.73 -62.67
N THR A 439 -2.13 32.60 -63.37
CA THR A 439 -3.32 33.25 -62.82
C THR A 439 -4.56 32.50 -63.29
N MET A 440 -5.23 31.82 -62.36
CA MET A 440 -6.44 31.04 -62.63
C MET A 440 -7.49 31.24 -61.55
N GLU A 441 -8.73 30.92 -61.90
CA GLU A 441 -9.87 30.92 -60.99
C GLU A 441 -10.03 29.54 -60.34
N PHE A 442 -10.17 29.51 -59.01
CA PHE A 442 -10.39 28.29 -58.25
C PHE A 442 -11.70 28.38 -57.44
N PRO A 443 -12.51 27.31 -57.40
CA PRO A 443 -13.64 27.21 -56.48
C PRO A 443 -13.17 27.11 -55.03
N LEU A 444 -13.89 27.76 -54.12
CA LEU A 444 -13.66 27.71 -52.69
C LEU A 444 -14.50 26.58 -52.06
N ALA A 445 -13.91 25.79 -51.16
CA ALA A 445 -14.64 24.75 -50.43
C ALA A 445 -15.76 25.31 -49.55
N SER A 446 -15.60 26.54 -49.05
CA SER A 446 -16.66 27.28 -48.39
C SER A 446 -16.40 28.80 -48.45
N ALA A 447 -17.45 29.62 -48.35
CA ALA A 447 -17.32 31.07 -48.30
C ALA A 447 -16.51 31.58 -47.08
N GLN A 448 -16.35 30.75 -46.04
CA GLN A 448 -15.54 31.10 -44.86
C GLN A 448 -14.04 31.08 -45.15
N VAL A 449 -13.58 30.33 -46.16
CA VAL A 449 -12.16 30.25 -46.54
C VAL A 449 -11.61 31.61 -46.99
N ALA A 450 -12.46 32.46 -47.56
CA ALA A 450 -12.09 33.80 -48.00
C ALA A 450 -12.39 34.92 -46.99
N ALA A 451 -12.90 34.58 -45.79
CA ALA A 451 -13.33 35.56 -44.81
C ALA A 451 -12.13 36.38 -44.29
N GLY A 452 -12.17 37.69 -44.49
CA GLY A 452 -11.14 38.63 -44.00
C GLY A 452 -9.95 38.88 -44.94
N LEU A 453 -9.95 38.27 -46.13
CA LEU A 453 -8.94 38.49 -47.17
C LEU A 453 -9.39 39.56 -48.17
N LYS A 454 -8.44 40.29 -48.76
CA LYS A 454 -8.70 41.34 -49.75
C LYS A 454 -7.90 41.12 -51.03
N GLU A 455 -8.37 41.71 -52.12
CA GLU A 455 -7.60 41.77 -53.37
C GLU A 455 -6.24 42.43 -53.12
N GLY A 456 -5.18 41.80 -53.63
CA GLY A 456 -3.78 42.18 -53.42
C GLY A 456 -3.08 41.48 -52.25
N ASP A 457 -3.79 40.70 -51.42
CA ASP A 457 -3.17 39.97 -50.32
C ASP A 457 -2.32 38.79 -50.81
N LYS A 458 -1.11 38.65 -50.26
CA LYS A 458 -0.29 37.44 -50.39
C LYS A 458 -0.86 36.35 -49.47
N VAL A 459 -1.08 35.16 -50.00
CA VAL A 459 -1.71 34.05 -49.30
C VAL A 459 -0.97 32.74 -49.52
N ARG A 460 -0.97 31.89 -48.50
CA ARG A 460 -0.66 30.47 -48.64
C ARG A 460 -1.94 29.72 -48.97
N ILE A 461 -1.85 28.89 -50.00
CA ILE A 461 -2.97 28.18 -50.63
C ILE A 461 -2.83 26.70 -50.31
N ALA A 462 -3.88 26.07 -49.80
CA ALA A 462 -4.01 24.61 -49.75
C ALA A 462 -5.23 24.17 -50.57
N ALA A 463 -4.97 23.34 -51.57
CA ALA A 463 -5.98 22.87 -52.52
C ALA A 463 -6.11 21.35 -52.45
N ARG A 464 -7.34 20.86 -52.49
CA ARG A 464 -7.64 19.44 -52.68
C ARG A 464 -7.93 19.18 -54.15
N GLN A 465 -7.34 18.11 -54.69
CA GLN A 465 -7.71 17.65 -56.03
C GLN A 465 -9.05 16.90 -55.94
N THR A 466 -9.98 17.29 -56.80
CA THR A 466 -11.28 16.62 -56.95
C THR A 466 -11.48 16.23 -58.41
N ASP A 467 -12.46 15.38 -58.70
CA ASP A 467 -12.78 14.93 -60.07
C ASP A 467 -13.12 16.09 -61.01
N ASP A 468 -13.62 17.22 -60.47
CA ASP A 468 -14.01 18.43 -61.20
C ASP A 468 -12.93 19.54 -61.21
N GLY A 469 -11.76 19.29 -60.60
CA GLY A 469 -10.64 20.25 -60.54
C GLY A 469 -10.08 20.50 -59.14
N LEU A 470 -9.25 21.53 -58.98
CA LEU A 470 -8.66 21.91 -57.69
C LEU A 470 -9.60 22.82 -56.91
N VAL A 471 -9.99 22.39 -55.71
CA VAL A 471 -10.81 23.18 -54.79
C VAL A 471 -9.94 23.69 -53.66
N ILE A 472 -10.02 24.99 -53.37
CA ILE A 472 -9.24 25.59 -52.28
C ILE A 472 -9.95 25.35 -50.95
N GLU A 473 -9.27 24.64 -50.06
CA GLU A 473 -9.78 24.38 -48.69
C GLU A 473 -9.25 25.38 -47.68
N LEU A 474 -8.08 25.99 -47.93
CA LEU A 474 -7.46 26.94 -47.03
C LEU A 474 -6.77 28.08 -47.77
N LEU A 475 -7.05 29.31 -47.34
CA LEU A 475 -6.32 30.53 -47.72
C LEU A 475 -5.87 31.23 -46.44
N GLU A 476 -4.55 31.30 -46.22
CA GLU A 476 -3.98 32.00 -45.08
C GLU A 476 -3.24 33.25 -45.55
N LYS A 477 -3.59 34.43 -45.04
CA LYS A 477 -2.84 35.65 -45.32
C LYS A 477 -1.41 35.53 -44.82
N GLN A 478 -0.46 35.69 -45.73
CA GLN A 478 0.94 35.84 -45.37
C GLN A 478 1.12 37.28 -44.88
N GLY A 479 1.14 37.45 -43.55
CA GLY A 479 1.49 38.73 -42.95
C GLY A 479 2.94 39.11 -43.30
N ASP A 480 3.20 40.41 -43.48
CA ASP A 480 4.56 40.94 -43.35
C ASP A 480 5.07 40.47 -41.97
N ALA A 481 6.09 39.62 -41.98
CA ALA A 481 6.71 39.15 -40.76
C ALA A 481 7.22 40.37 -39.97
N PRO A 482 6.98 40.45 -38.64
CA PRO A 482 7.79 41.33 -37.81
C PRO A 482 9.26 40.87 -37.78
#